data_AF-A0ABD3XR80-F1
#
_entry.id   AF-A0ABD3XR80-F1
#
_cell.length_a   1.000
_cell.length_b   1.000
_cell.length_c   1.000
_cell.angle_alpha   90.00
_cell.angle_beta   90.00
_cell.angle_gamma   90.00
#
_symmetry.space_group_name_H-M   'P 1'
#
loop_
_entity.id
_entity.type
_entity.pdbx_description
1 polymer ?
#
loop_
_entity_poly.entity_id
_entity_poly.type
_entity_poly.pdbx_seq_one_letter_code
_entity_poly.pdbx_strand_id
1 'polypeptide(L)'
;VPLEILKMDDRSINLFEEALKDGKETVHNIRIMVVGHMGVGKTTLVKRLLGEEVNISERQSTEGIDVYVNCCDVSLSTHQWIRRTK
;
A
#
# COMPACT_ATOMS: atom_id res chain seq x y z
N VAL A 1 0.82 23.86 1.60
CA VAL A 1 0.53 22.91 0.51
C VAL A 1 1.83 22.21 0.10
N PRO A 2 1.88 20.87 -0.02
CA PRO A 2 3.09 20.13 -0.42
C PRO A 2 3.64 20.58 -1.78
N LEU A 3 4.96 20.42 -1.99
CA LEU A 3 5.62 20.85 -3.24
C LEU A 3 5.10 20.11 -4.47
N GLU A 4 4.67 18.87 -4.30
CA GLU A 4 4.08 18.03 -5.34
C GLU A 4 2.78 18.63 -5.86
N ILE A 5 1.95 19.15 -4.95
CA ILE A 5 0.67 19.79 -5.29
C ILE A 5 0.91 21.17 -5.90
N LEU A 6 1.89 21.94 -5.40
CA LEU A 6 2.26 23.25 -5.97
C LEU A 6 2.78 23.17 -7.41
N LYS A 7 3.27 22.00 -7.83
CA LYS A 7 3.72 21.74 -9.21
C LYS A 7 2.60 21.27 -10.14
N MET A 8 1.39 21.08 -9.62
CA MET A 8 0.19 20.76 -10.41
C MET A 8 -0.45 22.05 -10.95
N ASP A 9 -1.58 21.90 -11.63
CA ASP A 9 -2.37 23.02 -12.13
C ASP A 9 -3.16 23.72 -11.01
N ASP A 10 -3.56 24.98 -11.24
CA ASP A 10 -4.25 25.82 -10.26
C ASP A 10 -5.52 25.17 -9.68
N ARG A 11 -6.22 24.37 -10.49
CA ARG A 11 -7.42 23.64 -10.03
C ARG A 11 -7.05 22.61 -8.96
N SER A 12 -5.96 21.88 -9.14
CA SER A 12 -5.49 20.87 -8.19
C SER A 12 -5.04 21.50 -6.87
N ILE A 13 -4.41 22.67 -6.93
CA ILE A 13 -4.02 23.45 -5.74
C ILE A 13 -5.27 23.89 -4.97
N ASN A 14 -6.24 24.51 -5.66
CA ASN A 14 -7.49 24.97 -5.04
C ASN A 14 -8.28 23.80 -4.40
N LEU A 15 -8.39 22.68 -5.11
CA LEU A 15 -9.06 21.48 -4.60
C LEU A 15 -8.38 20.96 -3.32
N PHE A 16 -7.05 20.96 -3.28
CA PHE A 16 -6.30 20.55 -2.11
C PHE A 16 -6.55 21.49 -0.91
N GLU A 17 -6.59 22.81 -1.14
CA GLU A 17 -6.90 23.78 -0.09
C GLU A 17 -8.34 23.66 0.45
N GLU A 18 -9.30 23.41 -0.45
CA GLU A 18 -10.69 23.15 -0.06
C GLU A 18 -10.80 21.87 0.79
N ALA A 19 -10.11 20.80 0.39
CA ALA A 19 -10.07 19.55 1.16
C ALA A 19 -9.44 19.75 2.55
N LEU A 20 -8.37 20.56 2.65
CA LEU A 20 -7.77 20.91 3.94
C LEU A 20 -8.74 21.66 4.85
N LYS A 21 -9.61 22.53 4.30
CA LYS A 21 -10.62 23.26 5.08
C LYS A 21 -11.75 22.35 5.57
N ASP A 22 -12.17 21.36 4.78
CA ASP A 22 -13.17 20.37 5.21
C ASP A 22 -12.61 19.45 6.31
N GLY A 23 -11.29 19.23 6.31
CA GLY A 23 -10.58 18.48 7.36
C GLY A 23 -10.91 16.99 7.38
N LYS A 24 -11.50 16.46 6.31
CA LYS A 24 -11.84 15.03 6.16
C LYS A 24 -10.89 14.35 5.20
N GLU A 25 -10.41 13.19 5.59
CA GLU A 25 -9.68 12.28 4.71
C GLU A 25 -10.58 11.10 4.33
N THR A 26 -10.88 10.96 3.04
CA THR A 26 -11.77 9.92 2.52
C THR A 26 -11.04 8.68 2.04
N VAL A 27 -9.71 8.75 1.89
CA VAL A 27 -8.89 7.72 1.26
C VAL A 27 -7.64 7.43 2.08
N HIS A 28 -7.52 6.21 2.59
CA HIS A 28 -6.36 5.75 3.36
C HIS A 28 -5.58 4.72 2.53
N ASN A 29 -4.81 5.20 1.56
CA ASN A 29 -4.04 4.35 0.66
C ASN A 29 -2.54 4.46 0.95
N ILE A 30 -1.87 3.33 1.14
CA ILE A 30 -0.41 3.26 1.27
C ILE A 30 0.19 2.50 0.08
N ARG A 31 1.36 2.94 -0.38
CA ARG A 31 2.16 2.20 -1.37
C ARG A 31 3.39 1.63 -0.68
N ILE A 32 3.53 0.30 -0.73
CA ILE A 32 4.69 -0.40 -0.16
C ILE A 32 5.52 -0.96 -1.30
N MET A 33 6.82 -0.62 -1.33
CA MET A 33 7.77 -1.19 -2.26
C MET A 33 8.62 -2.25 -1.53
N VAL A 34 8.59 -3.49 -2.01
CA VAL A 34 9.39 -4.59 -1.46
C VAL A 34 10.61 -4.81 -2.34
N VAL A 35 11.79 -4.47 -1.82
CA VAL A 35 13.06 -4.50 -2.56
C VAL A 35 14.05 -5.49 -1.94
N GLY A 36 15.02 -5.92 -2.73
CA GLY A 36 16.02 -6.91 -2.31
C GLY A 36 16.51 -7.76 -3.49
N HIS A 37 17.61 -8.48 -3.30
CA HIS A 37 18.24 -9.26 -4.37
C HIS A 37 17.32 -10.36 -4.94
N MET A 38 17.67 -10.92 -6.10
CA MET A 38 16.95 -12.05 -6.67
C MET A 38 16.94 -13.23 -5.67
N GLY A 39 15.82 -13.94 -5.57
CA GLY A 39 15.72 -15.14 -4.73
C GLY A 39 15.59 -14.94 -3.21
N VAL A 40 15.63 -13.70 -2.68
CA VAL A 40 15.54 -13.46 -1.22
C VAL A 40 14.14 -13.67 -0.61
N GLY A 41 13.15 -14.03 -1.42
CA GLY A 41 11.81 -14.36 -0.94
C GLY A 41 10.81 -13.18 -0.86
N LYS A 42 11.05 -12.08 -1.57
CA LYS A 42 10.13 -10.91 -1.63
C LYS A 42 8.70 -11.31 -1.97
N THR A 43 8.52 -12.06 -3.06
CA THR A 43 7.21 -12.56 -3.51
C THR A 43 6.56 -13.46 -2.46
N THR A 44 7.36 -14.33 -1.82
CA THR A 44 6.87 -15.17 -0.71
C THR A 44 6.42 -14.34 0.50
N LEU A 45 7.16 -13.28 0.85
CA LEU A 45 6.79 -12.38 1.94
C LEU A 45 5.48 -11.66 1.63
N VAL A 46 5.33 -11.08 0.44
CA VAL A 46 4.11 -10.37 0.03
C VAL A 46 2.91 -11.31 0.09
N LYS A 47 2.98 -12.49 -0.55
CA LYS A 47 1.88 -13.47 -0.53
C LYS A 47 1.45 -13.87 0.89
N ARG A 48 2.42 -14.07 1.80
CA ARG A 48 2.11 -14.37 3.21
C ARG A 48 1.43 -13.20 3.93
N LEU A 49 1.85 -11.96 3.68
CA LEU A 49 1.18 -10.77 4.23
C LEU A 49 -0.27 -10.64 3.72
N LEU A 50 -0.53 -11.09 2.49
CA LEU A 50 -1.86 -11.14 1.90
C LEU A 50 -2.70 -12.35 2.39
N GLY A 51 -2.12 -13.23 3.21
CA GLY A 51 -2.77 -14.43 3.71
C GLY A 51 -2.92 -15.54 2.66
N GLU A 52 -2.16 -15.48 1.56
CA GLU A 52 -2.15 -16.51 0.52
C GLU A 52 -1.31 -17.72 0.96
N GLU A 53 -1.74 -18.91 0.57
CA GLU A 53 -0.91 -20.12 0.70
C GLU A 53 0.28 -20.05 -0.26
N VAL A 54 1.46 -20.43 0.24
CA VAL A 54 2.69 -20.43 -0.56
C VAL A 54 3.24 -21.84 -0.66
N ASN A 55 3.08 -22.46 -1.82
CA ASN A 55 3.76 -23.69 -2.17
C ASN A 55 5.24 -23.39 -2.47
N ILE A 56 6.14 -23.85 -1.60
CA ILE A 56 7.57 -23.55 -1.69
C ILE A 56 8.23 -24.29 -2.87
N SER A 57 7.72 -25.47 -3.23
CA SER A 57 8.25 -26.32 -4.29
C SER A 57 7.94 -25.80 -5.70
N GLU A 58 6.84 -25.08 -5.87
CA GLU A 58 6.35 -24.61 -7.19
C GLU A 58 6.68 -23.15 -7.47
N ARG A 59 7.32 -22.44 -6.53
CA ARG A 59 7.53 -21.01 -6.65
C ARG A 59 8.58 -20.68 -7.70
N GLN A 60 8.25 -19.73 -8.57
CA GLN A 60 9.18 -19.13 -9.52
C GLN A 60 9.57 -17.73 -9.03
N SER A 61 10.74 -17.26 -9.46
CA SER A 61 11.11 -15.86 -9.25
C SER A 61 10.17 -14.96 -10.04
N THR A 62 9.78 -13.82 -9.46
CA THR A 62 9.06 -12.79 -10.21
C THR A 62 9.96 -12.28 -11.34
N GLU A 63 9.45 -12.36 -12.57
CA GLU A 63 10.04 -11.73 -13.75
C GLU A 63 9.44 -10.32 -13.91
N GLY A 64 10.25 -9.28 -13.79
CA GLY A 64 9.77 -7.89 -13.87
C GLY A 64 9.13 -7.39 -12.57
N ILE A 65 7.93 -6.79 -12.67
CA ILE A 65 7.24 -6.10 -11.57
C ILE A 65 5.87 -6.75 -11.32
N ASP A 66 5.67 -7.27 -10.12
CA ASP A 66 4.36 -7.67 -9.62
C ASP A 66 3.74 -6.54 -8.77
N VAL A 67 2.46 -6.24 -9.01
CA VAL A 67 1.69 -5.26 -8.22
C VAL A 67 0.55 -5.97 -7.50
N TYR A 68 0.50 -5.81 -6.19
CA TYR A 68 -0.54 -6.36 -5.34
C TYR A 68 -1.36 -5.23 -4.71
N VAL A 69 -2.68 -5.35 -4.74
CA VAL A 69 -3.60 -4.41 -4.10
C VAL A 69 -4.42 -5.19 -3.09
N ASN A 70 -4.40 -4.74 -1.83
CA ASN A 70 -5.19 -5.34 -0.78
C ASN A 70 -5.62 -4.28 0.24
N CYS A 71 -6.73 -4.55 0.91
CA CYS A 71 -7.25 -3.73 1.99
C CYS A 71 -7.03 -4.47 3.30
N CYS A 72 -6.73 -3.69 4.34
CA CYS A 72 -6.44 -4.22 5.64
C CYS A 72 -6.95 -3.25 6.70
N ASP A 73 -7.51 -3.79 7.77
CA ASP A 73 -8.01 -2.98 8.87
C ASP A 73 -6.92 -2.82 9.92
N VAL A 74 -6.80 -1.60 10.42
CA VAL A 74 -5.89 -1.26 11.53
C VAL A 74 -6.73 -0.67 12.65
N SER A 75 -6.54 -1.18 13.86
CA SER A 75 -7.10 -0.56 15.05
C SER A 75 -6.27 0.68 15.39
N LEU A 76 -6.89 1.85 15.32
CA LEU A 76 -6.21 3.12 15.66
C LEU A 76 -6.00 3.28 17.18
N SER A 77 -6.72 2.55 18.03
CA SER A 77 -6.51 2.59 19.48
C SER A 77 -5.33 1.73 19.92
N THR A 78 -5.08 0.61 19.23
CA THR A 78 -4.02 -0.35 19.59
C THR A 78 -2.82 -0.31 18.65
N HIS A 79 -2.95 0.37 17.50
CA HIS A 79 -1.99 0.39 16.41
C HIS A 79 -1.64 -1.01 15.87
N GLN A 80 -2.61 -1.93 15.90
CA GLN A 80 -2.44 -3.31 15.44
C GLN A 80 -3.28 -3.60 14.19
N TRP A 81 -2.74 -4.45 13.32
CA TRP A 81 -3.47 -5.05 12.20
C TRP A 81 -4.55 -5.99 12.72
N ILE A 82 -5.77 -5.84 12.23
CA ILE A 82 -6.87 -6.74 12.54
C ILE A 82 -6.81 -7.90 11.55
N ARG A 83 -6.44 -9.07 12.04
CA ARG A 83 -6.43 -10.29 11.22
C ARG A 83 -7.86 -10.74 10.99
N ARG A 84 -8.34 -10.62 9.75
CA ARG A 84 -9.60 -11.23 9.34
C ARG A 84 -9.38 -12.74 9.19
N THR A 85 -9.86 -13.53 10.13
CA THR A 85 -10.03 -14.97 9.93
C THR A 85 -11.16 -15.18 8.93
N LYS A 86 -10.89 -15.91 7.83
CA LYS A 86 -11.94 -16.42 6.96
C LYS A 86 -12.75 -17.49 7.69
#